data_AF-A0A7K2MYX1-F1
#
_entry.id   AF-A0A7K2MYX1-F1
#
_cell.length_a   1.000
_cell.length_b   1.000
_cell.length_c   1.000
_cell.angle_alpha   90.00
_cell.angle_beta   90.00
_cell.angle_gamma   90.00
#
_symmetry.space_group_name_H-M   'P 1'
#
loop_
_entity.id
_entity.type
_entity.pdbx_description
1 polymer ?
#
loop_
_entity_poly.entity_id
_entity_poly.type
_entity_poly.pdbx_seq_one_letter_code
_entity_poly.pdbx_strand_id
1 'polypeptide(L)'
;MTETRTPPTEPGAALLRAGRFFRPGTAAPDLHSIGLVGGRESDAFYRDRWSHDKVVTSTHGVNCTGSCRWNVFVKDGIITWETQATDYPSVGPDRPEYEPRGCPRGAAFSWYTYSPTRVRYPYVRGVLLDMYREAK
;
A
#
# COMPACT_ATOMS: atom_id res chain seq x y z
N MET A 1 6.11 23.58 -26.55
CA MET A 1 5.92 22.11 -26.61
C MET A 1 6.54 21.65 -27.90
N THR A 2 7.59 20.83 -27.84
CA THR A 2 8.30 20.34 -29.03
C THR A 2 7.38 19.43 -29.83
N GLU A 3 7.30 19.63 -31.13
CA GLU A 3 6.38 18.89 -32.01
C GLU A 3 6.93 17.48 -32.26
N THR A 4 6.51 16.51 -31.46
CA THR A 4 7.04 15.12 -31.46
C THR A 4 6.63 14.27 -32.66
N ARG A 5 5.97 14.89 -33.66
CA ARG A 5 5.47 14.23 -34.87
C ARG A 5 6.40 14.44 -36.07
N THR A 6 7.35 15.37 -35.98
CA THR A 6 8.22 15.75 -37.09
C THR A 6 9.56 15.04 -36.99
N PRO A 7 9.99 14.26 -38.00
CA PRO A 7 11.31 13.64 -38.00
C PRO A 7 12.41 14.71 -38.07
N PRO A 8 13.45 14.64 -37.23
CA PRO A 8 14.55 15.58 -37.29
C PRO A 8 15.33 15.45 -38.61
N THR A 9 15.78 16.57 -39.14
CA THR A 9 16.55 16.69 -40.39
C THR A 9 18.04 16.97 -40.15
N GLU A 10 18.42 17.27 -38.91
CA GLU A 10 19.79 17.51 -38.47
C GLU A 10 20.72 16.32 -38.76
N PRO A 11 22.03 16.53 -38.99
CA PRO A 11 22.98 15.45 -39.30
C PRO A 11 22.99 14.31 -38.25
N GLY A 12 22.79 14.64 -36.98
CA GLY A 12 22.70 13.66 -35.89
C GLY A 12 21.50 12.71 -35.99
N ALA A 13 20.45 13.07 -36.74
CA ALA A 13 19.29 12.23 -36.95
C ALA A 13 19.60 10.95 -37.74
N ALA A 14 20.65 10.94 -38.56
CA ALA A 14 21.09 9.74 -39.28
C ALA A 14 21.60 8.66 -38.31
N LEU A 15 22.37 9.08 -37.28
CA LEU A 15 22.89 8.19 -36.23
C LEU A 15 21.74 7.63 -35.37
N LEU A 16 20.79 8.49 -34.96
CA LEU A 16 19.62 8.05 -34.18
C LEU A 16 18.72 7.10 -34.99
N ARG A 17 18.53 7.36 -36.30
CA ARG A 17 17.81 6.43 -37.20
C ARG A 17 18.51 5.09 -37.32
N ALA A 18 19.85 5.07 -37.42
CA ALA A 18 20.59 3.82 -37.48
C ALA A 18 20.46 3.00 -36.18
N GLY A 19 20.41 3.68 -35.03
CA GLY A 19 20.23 3.06 -33.71
C GLY A 19 19.00 2.16 -33.59
N ARG A 20 17.92 2.43 -34.35
CA ARG A 20 16.68 1.63 -34.35
C ARG A 20 16.87 0.19 -34.83
N PHE A 21 17.93 -0.09 -35.58
CA PHE A 21 18.22 -1.44 -36.08
C PHE A 21 18.98 -2.31 -35.05
N PHE A 22 19.57 -1.67 -34.03
CA PHE A 22 20.38 -2.35 -33.01
C PHE A 22 19.65 -2.47 -31.65
N ARG A 23 18.44 -1.91 -31.52
CA ARG A 23 17.63 -1.98 -30.31
C ARG A 23 16.21 -2.42 -30.65
N PRO A 24 15.63 -3.38 -29.90
CA PRO A 24 14.23 -3.75 -30.07
C PRO A 24 13.31 -2.59 -29.68
N GLY A 25 12.11 -2.54 -30.27
CA GLY A 25 11.07 -1.56 -29.94
C GLY A 25 10.68 -0.63 -31.09
N THR A 26 9.75 0.27 -30.80
CA THR A 26 9.20 1.23 -31.76
C THR A 26 9.76 2.62 -31.46
N ALA A 27 10.65 3.12 -32.31
CA ALA A 27 11.15 4.49 -32.19
C ALA A 27 10.04 5.51 -32.47
N ALA A 28 10.00 6.59 -31.70
CA ALA A 28 9.10 7.72 -31.93
C ALA A 28 9.45 8.43 -33.27
N PRO A 29 8.48 9.11 -33.92
CA PRO A 29 8.70 9.77 -35.21
C PRO A 29 9.85 10.79 -35.22
N ASP A 30 10.05 11.48 -34.11
CA ASP A 30 11.10 12.46 -33.86
C ASP A 30 12.39 11.84 -33.25
N LEU A 31 12.42 10.51 -33.09
CA LEU A 31 13.56 9.70 -32.63
C LEU A 31 14.00 9.94 -31.17
N HIS A 32 13.24 10.67 -30.35
CA HIS A 32 13.64 10.98 -28.97
C HIS A 32 13.42 9.82 -27.97
N SER A 33 12.53 8.88 -28.30
CA SER A 33 12.17 7.77 -27.42
C SER A 33 11.94 6.47 -28.20
N ILE A 34 11.98 5.35 -27.47
CA ILE A 34 11.66 4.02 -27.98
C ILE A 34 10.60 3.42 -27.07
N GLY A 35 9.46 3.05 -27.64
CA GLY A 35 8.43 2.26 -26.97
C GLY A 35 8.82 0.79 -26.96
N LEU A 36 8.93 0.20 -25.78
CA LEU A 36 9.16 -1.23 -25.57
C LEU A 36 7.86 -1.91 -25.14
N VAL A 37 7.66 -3.15 -25.59
CA VAL A 37 6.54 -4.01 -25.18
C VAL A 37 7.12 -5.20 -24.41
N GLY A 38 6.56 -5.51 -23.24
CA GLY A 38 7.04 -6.58 -22.35
C GLY A 38 8.12 -6.12 -21.35
N GLY A 39 8.83 -7.08 -20.75
CA GLY A 39 9.90 -6.80 -19.77
C GLY A 39 9.39 -6.31 -18.42
N ARG A 40 8.15 -6.66 -18.07
CA ARG A 40 7.43 -6.23 -16.84
C ARG A 40 7.09 -7.39 -15.91
N GLU A 41 7.76 -8.53 -16.10
CA GLU A 41 7.55 -9.74 -15.32
C GLU A 41 7.90 -9.49 -13.84
N SER A 42 8.93 -8.68 -13.57
CA SER A 42 9.33 -8.27 -12.22
C SER A 42 8.24 -7.50 -11.45
N ASP A 43 7.31 -6.84 -12.14
CA ASP A 43 6.19 -6.13 -11.49
C ASP A 43 5.30 -7.09 -10.69
N ALA A 44 5.32 -8.40 -11.02
CA ALA A 44 4.61 -9.43 -10.27
C ALA A 44 4.96 -9.41 -8.77
N PHE A 45 6.20 -9.05 -8.41
CA PHE A 45 6.62 -8.90 -7.02
C PHE A 45 5.75 -7.88 -6.25
N TYR A 46 5.54 -6.69 -6.82
CA TYR A 46 4.74 -5.65 -6.17
C TYR A 46 3.24 -5.93 -6.25
N ARG A 47 2.77 -6.55 -7.34
CA ARG A 47 1.38 -7.00 -7.47
C ARG A 47 1.03 -8.04 -6.41
N ASP A 48 1.94 -8.99 -6.19
CA ASP A 48 1.79 -9.96 -5.11
C ASP A 48 1.89 -9.27 -3.75
N ARG A 49 2.84 -8.36 -3.51
CA ARG A 49 2.93 -7.64 -2.22
C ARG A 49 1.62 -6.95 -1.82
N TRP A 50 0.87 -6.40 -2.79
CA TRP A 50 -0.42 -5.74 -2.59
C TRP A 50 -1.62 -6.71 -2.51
N SER A 51 -1.47 -7.92 -3.06
CA SER A 51 -2.49 -8.97 -2.96
C SER A 51 -2.73 -9.36 -1.50
N HIS A 52 -3.90 -9.94 -1.23
CA HIS A 52 -4.32 -10.35 0.10
C HIS A 52 -5.39 -11.42 -0.02
N ASP A 53 -5.55 -12.22 1.04
CA ASP A 53 -6.49 -13.34 1.08
C ASP A 53 -7.93 -12.84 1.33
N LYS A 54 -8.05 -11.86 2.24
CA LYS A 54 -9.33 -11.27 2.61
C LYS A 54 -9.18 -9.89 3.24
N VAL A 55 -10.29 -9.17 3.24
CA VAL A 55 -10.47 -7.90 3.94
C VAL A 55 -11.52 -8.08 5.03
N VAL A 56 -11.23 -7.58 6.23
CA VAL A 56 -12.15 -7.61 7.38
C VAL A 56 -12.44 -6.19 7.83
N THR A 57 -13.72 -5.85 7.99
CA THR A 57 -14.12 -4.56 8.53
C THR A 57 -13.86 -4.50 10.03
N SER A 58 -13.19 -3.44 10.50
CA SER A 58 -12.97 -3.20 11.92
C SER A 58 -12.87 -1.70 12.26
N THR A 59 -12.62 -1.39 13.53
CA THR A 59 -12.39 -0.03 14.05
C THR A 59 -11.40 -0.06 15.22
N HIS A 60 -10.92 1.11 15.64
CA HIS A 60 -9.98 1.24 16.76
C HIS A 60 -10.72 1.65 18.04
N GLY A 61 -10.76 0.75 19.03
CA GLY A 61 -11.35 0.97 20.35
C GLY A 61 -10.48 1.83 21.27
N VAL A 62 -10.07 3.02 20.80
CA VAL A 62 -9.24 3.98 21.54
C VAL A 62 -9.99 5.30 21.69
N ASN A 63 -9.78 6.01 22.81
CA ASN A 63 -10.44 7.28 23.11
C ASN A 63 -9.90 8.44 22.25
N CYS A 64 -10.24 8.47 20.97
CA CYS A 64 -9.73 9.44 19.99
C CYS A 64 -10.80 10.25 19.26
N THR A 65 -12.09 10.06 19.63
CA THR A 65 -13.29 10.60 18.95
C THR A 65 -13.46 10.23 17.47
N GLY A 66 -12.49 9.52 16.89
CA GLY A 66 -12.46 9.21 15.46
C GLY A 66 -13.58 8.26 15.02
N SER A 67 -13.76 7.13 15.72
CA SER A 67 -14.71 6.07 15.31
C SER A 67 -14.56 5.69 13.82
N CYS A 68 -13.32 5.70 13.32
CA CYS A 68 -13.01 5.48 11.91
C CYS A 68 -13.17 3.99 11.57
N ARG A 69 -13.73 3.70 10.40
CA ARG A 69 -13.96 2.37 9.85
C ARG A 69 -12.78 2.02 8.95
N TRP A 70 -12.25 0.82 9.14
CA TRP A 70 -11.04 0.36 8.47
C TRP A 70 -11.27 -0.97 7.77
N ASN A 71 -10.60 -1.10 6.64
CA ASN A 71 -10.36 -2.35 5.92
C ASN A 71 -9.06 -2.96 6.44
N VAL A 72 -9.16 -4.06 7.18
CA VAL A 72 -8.01 -4.80 7.71
C VAL A 72 -7.65 -5.90 6.71
N PHE A 73 -6.44 -5.85 6.17
CA PHE A 73 -5.96 -6.77 5.14
C PHE A 73 -5.23 -7.96 5.78
N VAL A 74 -5.67 -9.17 5.41
CA VAL A 74 -5.06 -10.43 5.83
C VAL A 74 -4.38 -11.06 4.62
N LYS A 75 -3.10 -11.43 4.77
CA LYS A 75 -2.33 -12.18 3.77
C LYS A 75 -1.54 -13.27 4.49
N ASP A 76 -1.51 -14.47 3.93
CA ASP A 76 -0.85 -15.64 4.50
C ASP A 76 -1.34 -15.94 5.93
N GLY A 77 -2.63 -15.68 6.18
CA GLY A 77 -3.25 -15.88 7.50
C GLY A 77 -2.85 -14.87 8.59
N ILE A 78 -2.05 -13.83 8.28
CA ILE A 78 -1.66 -12.77 9.22
C ILE A 78 -2.20 -11.40 8.82
N ILE A 79 -2.45 -10.53 9.81
CA ILE A 79 -2.81 -9.13 9.55
C ILE A 79 -1.56 -8.41 9.03
N THR A 80 -1.65 -7.75 7.88
CA THR A 80 -0.48 -7.15 7.23
C THR A 80 -0.50 -5.62 7.19
N TRP A 81 -1.64 -5.02 6.85
CA TRP A 81 -1.86 -3.56 6.91
C TRP A 81 -3.35 -3.25 7.00
N GLU A 82 -3.66 -1.96 7.12
CA GLU A 82 -5.03 -1.45 7.11
C GLU A 82 -5.12 -0.17 6.28
N THR A 83 -6.25 0.02 5.60
CA THR A 83 -6.60 1.29 4.95
C THR A 83 -7.97 1.72 5.43
N GLN A 84 -8.27 3.00 5.32
CA GLN A 84 -9.61 3.48 5.63
C GLN A 84 -10.64 2.82 4.69
N ALA A 85 -11.81 2.49 5.24
CA ALA A 85 -12.97 2.17 4.44
C ALA A 85 -13.65 3.47 4.01
N THR A 86 -14.28 3.44 2.83
CA THR A 86 -14.88 4.63 2.20
C THR A 86 -16.36 4.43 1.87
N ASP A 87 -17.05 3.66 2.71
CA ASP A 87 -18.44 3.20 2.49
C ASP A 87 -19.39 3.70 3.60
N TYR A 88 -19.15 4.89 4.16
CA TYR A 88 -20.10 5.50 5.07
C TYR A 88 -21.40 5.85 4.31
N PRO A 89 -22.57 5.81 4.98
CA PRO A 89 -23.78 6.35 4.40
C PRO A 89 -23.61 7.84 4.05
N SER A 90 -24.03 8.22 2.85
CA SER A 90 -23.92 9.61 2.36
C SER A 90 -24.65 10.58 3.28
N VAL A 91 -24.06 11.76 3.47
CA VAL A 91 -24.69 12.87 4.21
C VAL A 91 -25.60 13.76 3.36
N GLY A 92 -25.81 13.38 2.09
CA GLY A 92 -26.59 14.14 1.10
C GLY A 92 -25.74 15.08 0.24
N PRO A 93 -26.31 15.65 -0.83
CA PRO A 93 -25.55 16.37 -1.87
C PRO A 93 -25.00 17.73 -1.43
N ASP A 94 -25.56 18.32 -0.37
CA ASP A 94 -25.24 19.69 0.06
C ASP A 94 -24.05 19.76 1.03
N ARG A 95 -23.40 18.62 1.33
CA ARG A 95 -22.31 18.52 2.32
C ARG A 95 -21.23 17.58 1.81
N PRO A 96 -19.95 17.80 2.20
CA PRO A 96 -18.90 16.85 1.90
C PRO A 96 -19.10 15.56 2.70
N GLU A 97 -18.71 14.45 2.09
CA GLU A 97 -18.78 13.12 2.69
C GLU A 97 -17.74 12.94 3.81
N TYR A 98 -17.94 11.93 4.67
CA TYR A 98 -17.05 11.69 5.81
C TYR A 98 -15.74 11.01 5.41
N GLU A 99 -15.74 10.32 4.28
CA GLU A 99 -14.64 9.56 3.75
C GLU A 99 -13.37 10.41 3.54
N PRO A 100 -12.18 9.86 3.80
CA PRO A 100 -11.91 8.51 4.33
C PRO A 100 -11.84 8.45 5.86
N ARG A 101 -11.97 9.58 6.57
CA ARG A 101 -11.54 9.73 7.98
C ARG A 101 -10.10 9.17 8.17
N GLY A 102 -9.86 8.48 9.28
CA GLY A 102 -8.56 7.89 9.62
C GLY A 102 -7.56 8.89 10.21
N CYS A 103 -6.45 8.38 10.72
CA CYS A 103 -5.33 9.19 11.21
C CYS A 103 -4.02 8.39 11.18
N PRO A 104 -2.85 9.03 11.29
CA PRO A 104 -1.56 8.33 11.27
C PRO A 104 -1.40 7.27 12.36
N ARG A 105 -2.08 7.45 13.51
CA ARG A 105 -2.05 6.48 14.62
C ARG A 105 -2.84 5.21 14.28
N GLY A 106 -3.99 5.37 13.62
CA GLY A 106 -4.81 4.26 13.16
C GLY A 106 -4.14 3.47 12.03
N ALA A 107 -3.45 4.16 11.11
CA ALA A 107 -2.75 3.52 9.98
C ALA A 107 -1.57 2.61 10.40
N ALA A 108 -1.15 2.68 11.67
CA ALA A 108 -0.05 1.90 12.22
C ALA A 108 -0.51 0.85 13.24
N PHE A 109 -1.82 0.67 13.47
CA PHE A 109 -2.31 -0.16 14.57
C PHE A 109 -1.99 -1.65 14.41
N SER A 110 -2.01 -2.14 13.17
CA SER A 110 -1.61 -3.51 12.80
C SER A 110 -0.25 -3.93 13.36
N TRP A 111 0.69 -3.00 13.58
CA TRP A 111 1.99 -3.24 14.23
C TRP A 111 1.85 -3.92 15.60
N TYR A 112 0.89 -3.49 16.42
CA TYR A 112 0.73 -4.00 17.78
C TYR A 112 0.42 -5.50 17.83
N THR A 113 -0.18 -6.06 16.77
CA THR A 113 -0.58 -7.48 16.72
C THR A 113 0.60 -8.42 16.93
N TYR A 114 1.74 -8.12 16.31
CA TYR A 114 2.94 -8.97 16.33
C TYR A 114 4.17 -8.27 16.92
N SER A 115 4.01 -7.04 17.41
CA SER A 115 5.08 -6.28 18.04
C SER A 115 5.75 -7.02 19.22
N PRO A 116 7.01 -6.72 19.54
CA PRO A 116 7.69 -7.19 20.75
C PRO A 116 6.96 -6.83 22.05
N THR A 117 6.12 -5.79 22.03
CA THR A 117 5.36 -5.32 23.19
C THR A 117 4.03 -6.05 23.40
N ARG A 118 3.65 -6.99 22.53
CA ARG A 118 2.38 -7.73 22.65
C ARG A 118 2.39 -8.60 23.91
N VAL A 119 1.45 -8.33 24.83
CA VAL A 119 1.16 -9.23 25.96
C VAL A 119 0.53 -10.52 25.43
N ARG A 120 1.21 -11.66 25.66
CA ARG A 120 0.80 -13.00 25.17
C ARG A 120 0.20 -13.90 26.24
N TYR A 121 0.50 -13.63 27.51
CA TYR A 121 0.10 -14.44 28.64
C TYR A 121 -0.41 -13.55 29.78
N PRO A 122 -1.27 -14.07 30.67
CA PRO A 122 -1.55 -13.42 31.94
C PRO A 122 -0.26 -13.32 32.76
N TYR A 123 0.08 -12.12 33.22
CA TYR A 123 1.23 -11.87 34.08
C TYR A 123 0.77 -11.58 35.50
N VAL A 124 1.58 -12.02 36.46
CA VAL A 124 1.44 -11.72 37.88
C VAL A 124 2.82 -11.38 38.42
N ARG A 125 2.88 -10.46 39.38
CA ARG A 125 4.13 -10.13 40.07
C ARG A 125 4.62 -11.35 40.84
N GLY A 126 5.89 -11.75 40.67
CA GLY A 126 6.45 -13.00 41.22
C GLY A 126 6.17 -13.19 42.72
N VAL A 127 6.52 -12.19 43.54
CA VAL A 127 6.28 -12.22 44.99
C VAL A 127 4.81 -12.49 45.35
N LEU A 128 3.86 -11.93 44.59
CA LEU A 128 2.43 -12.17 44.82
C LEU A 128 2.04 -13.63 44.50
N LEU A 129 2.60 -14.17 43.42
CA LEU A 129 2.33 -15.56 43.03
C LEU A 129 2.88 -16.55 44.05
N ASP A 130 4.04 -16.26 44.64
CA ASP A 130 4.66 -17.09 45.66
C ASP A 130 3.81 -17.11 46.93
N MET A 131 3.43 -15.93 47.45
CA MET A 131 2.54 -15.82 48.61
C MET A 131 1.19 -16.51 48.39
N TYR A 132 0.61 -16.41 47.19
CA TYR A 132 -0.63 -17.10 46.85
C TYR A 132 -0.49 -18.63 46.88
N ARG A 133 0.65 -19.16 46.42
CA ARG A 133 0.91 -20.61 46.41
C ARG A 133 1.21 -21.17 47.79
N GLU A 134 1.88 -20.42 48.65
CA GLU A 134 2.15 -20.84 50.04
C GLU A 134 0.89 -20.88 50.90
N ALA A 135 -0.06 -19.98 50.65
CA ALA A 135 -1.32 -19.90 51.38
C ALA A 135 -2.36 -20.95 50.93
N LYS A 136 -2.09 -21.72 49.87
CA LYS A 136 -3.03 -22.65 49.25
C LYS A 136 -2.69 -24.09 49.61
#